data_AF-A0A7C2SVJ6-F1
#
_entry.id   AF-A0A7C2SVJ6-F1
#
_cell.length_a   1.000
_cell.length_b   1.000
_cell.length_c   1.000
_cell.angle_alpha   90.00
_cell.angle_beta   90.00
_cell.angle_gamma   90.00
#
_symmetry.space_group_name_H-M   'P 1'
#
loop_
_entity.id
_entity.type
_entity.pdbx_description
1 polymer ?
#
loop_
_entity_poly.entity_id
_entity_poly.type
_entity_poly.pdbx_seq_one_letter_code
_entity_poly.pdbx_strand_id
1 'polypeptide(L)'
;MSEEKPLDKCTVKELREIAMGIESIHGVSAMKKDELLRAIKEARGISEEKPGEKPVETIREVKQQIRALKEKKEELRNSADQIGVKRLKRKIGRLKKKTRNMARVAS
;
A
#
# COMPACT_ATOMS: atom_id res chain seq x y z
N MET A 1 -8.58 1.70 -22.62
CA MET A 1 -8.53 1.88 -21.16
C MET A 1 -9.32 0.73 -20.56
N SER A 2 -8.65 -0.42 -20.37
CA SER A 2 -9.32 -1.65 -19.96
C SER A 2 -9.73 -1.53 -18.50
N GLU A 3 -11.03 -1.48 -18.23
CA GLU A 3 -11.61 -1.62 -16.90
C GLU A 3 -11.30 -3.04 -16.42
N GLU A 4 -10.14 -3.21 -15.76
CA GLU A 4 -9.78 -4.47 -15.15
C GLU A 4 -10.74 -4.72 -13.99
N LYS A 5 -11.71 -5.62 -14.20
CA LYS A 5 -12.39 -6.28 -13.11
C LYS A 5 -11.31 -6.84 -12.16
N PRO A 6 -11.38 -6.56 -10.85
CA PRO A 6 -10.46 -7.17 -9.89
C PRO A 6 -10.51 -8.69 -10.03
N LEU A 7 -9.36 -9.36 -10.15
CA LEU A 7 -9.27 -10.82 -10.35
C LEU A 7 -10.11 -11.59 -9.32
N ASP A 8 -10.23 -11.07 -8.10
CA ASP A 8 -11.00 -11.67 -7.00
C ASP A 8 -12.52 -11.72 -7.27
N LYS A 9 -13.02 -10.92 -8.22
CA LYS A 9 -14.43 -10.89 -8.66
C LYS A 9 -14.71 -11.73 -9.91
N CYS A 10 -13.68 -12.26 -10.56
CA CYS A 10 -13.85 -13.11 -11.73
C CYS A 10 -14.43 -14.47 -11.35
N THR A 11 -15.27 -14.99 -12.23
CA THR A 11 -15.77 -16.36 -12.17
C THR A 11 -14.68 -17.35 -12.60
N VAL A 12 -14.83 -18.62 -12.22
CA VAL A 12 -13.83 -19.66 -12.54
C VAL A 12 -13.60 -19.80 -14.05
N LYS A 13 -14.63 -19.57 -14.87
CA LYS A 13 -14.52 -19.62 -16.34
C LYS A 13 -13.65 -18.47 -16.88
N GLU A 14 -13.91 -17.24 -16.44
CA GLU A 14 -13.11 -16.07 -16.81
C GLU A 14 -11.64 -16.22 -16.34
N LEU A 15 -11.40 -16.78 -15.15
CA LEU A 15 -10.05 -17.07 -14.66
C LEU A 15 -9.34 -18.13 -15.52
N ARG A 16 -10.06 -19.14 -16.03
CA ARG A 16 -9.49 -20.16 -16.91
C ARG A 16 -9.13 -19.59 -18.28
N GLU A 17 -9.97 -18.74 -18.85
CA GLU A 17 -9.67 -18.06 -20.11
C GLU A 17 -8.43 -17.17 -19.99
N ILE A 18 -8.33 -16.41 -18.89
CA ILE A 18 -7.15 -15.57 -18.61
C ILE A 18 -5.90 -16.44 -18.42
N ALA A 19 -6.02 -17.57 -17.71
CA ALA A 19 -4.89 -18.47 -17.49
C ALA A 19 -4.45 -19.21 -18.77
N MET A 20 -5.38 -19.59 -19.65
CA MET A 20 -5.07 -20.23 -20.95
C MET A 20 -4.36 -19.27 -21.91
N GLY A 21 -4.59 -17.96 -21.79
CA GLY A 21 -3.87 -16.94 -22.56
C GLY A 21 -2.44 -16.67 -22.07
N ILE A 22 -2.04 -17.25 -20.94
CA ILE A 22 -0.70 -17.10 -20.37
C ILE A 22 0.07 -18.40 -20.55
N GLU A 23 1.07 -18.39 -21.44
CA GLU A 23 1.89 -19.56 -21.77
C GLU A 23 2.62 -20.18 -20.56
N SER A 24 2.77 -19.41 -19.46
CA SER A 24 3.42 -19.86 -18.23
C SER A 24 2.55 -20.74 -17.33
N ILE A 25 1.23 -20.85 -17.58
CA ILE A 25 0.31 -21.63 -16.73
C ILE A 25 -0.16 -22.90 -17.45
N HIS A 26 0.34 -24.05 -17.01
CA HIS A 26 -0.11 -25.36 -17.49
C HIS A 26 -1.05 -26.03 -16.47
N GLY A 27 -2.02 -26.82 -16.93
CA GLY A 27 -2.93 -27.55 -16.03
C GLY A 27 -4.17 -26.77 -15.56
N VAL A 28 -4.53 -25.69 -16.25
CA VAL A 28 -5.69 -24.80 -15.98
C VAL A 28 -7.02 -25.57 -15.79
N SER A 29 -7.16 -26.75 -16.42
CA SER A 29 -8.37 -27.56 -16.31
C SER A 29 -8.59 -28.17 -14.91
N ALA A 30 -7.51 -28.53 -14.21
CA ALA A 30 -7.58 -29.20 -12.90
C ALA A 30 -7.51 -28.23 -11.70
N MET A 31 -7.13 -26.97 -11.93
CA MET A 31 -6.90 -26.00 -10.86
C MET A 31 -8.19 -25.50 -10.20
N LYS A 32 -8.16 -25.39 -8.87
CA LYS A 32 -9.22 -24.74 -8.08
C LYS A 32 -9.18 -23.22 -8.28
N LYS A 33 -10.27 -22.53 -7.92
CA LYS A 33 -10.38 -21.07 -8.10
C LYS A 33 -9.21 -20.30 -7.47
N ASP A 34 -8.81 -20.69 -6.26
CA ASP A 34 -7.73 -20.03 -5.52
C ASP A 34 -6.36 -20.25 -6.17
N GLU A 35 -6.14 -21.44 -6.73
CA GLU A 35 -4.92 -21.80 -7.45
C GLU A 35 -4.82 -21.03 -8.78
N LEU A 36 -5.93 -20.88 -9.50
CA LEU A 36 -5.99 -20.04 -10.71
C LEU A 36 -5.68 -18.58 -10.40
N LEU A 37 -6.21 -18.04 -9.30
CA LEU A 37 -5.92 -16.66 -8.88
C LEU A 37 -4.45 -16.45 -8.58
N ARG A 38 -3.81 -17.39 -7.87
CA ARG A 38 -2.37 -17.33 -7.55
C ARG A 38 -1.53 -17.42 -8.81
N ALA A 39 -1.78 -18.42 -9.66
CA ALA A 39 -1.03 -18.62 -10.90
C ALA A 39 -1.13 -17.39 -11.83
N ILE A 40 -2.32 -16.78 -11.96
CA ILE A 40 -2.51 -15.56 -12.77
C ILE A 40 -1.81 -14.35 -12.13
N LYS A 41 -1.84 -14.21 -10.80
CA LYS A 41 -1.16 -13.12 -10.08
C LYS A 41 0.37 -13.24 -10.19
N GLU A 42 0.90 -14.44 -10.02
CA GLU A 42 2.32 -14.77 -10.20
C GLU A 42 2.78 -14.52 -11.64
N ALA A 43 2.03 -15.02 -12.64
CA ALA A 43 2.38 -14.84 -14.04
C ALA A 43 2.24 -13.38 -14.53
N ARG A 44 1.38 -12.57 -13.88
CA ARG A 44 1.29 -11.12 -14.12
C ARG A 44 2.35 -10.32 -13.33
N GLY A 45 3.20 -10.95 -12.53
CA GLY A 45 4.25 -10.29 -11.75
C GLY A 45 3.71 -9.43 -10.60
N ILE A 46 2.44 -9.61 -10.22
CA ILE A 46 1.85 -8.92 -9.06
C ILE A 46 2.21 -9.77 -7.86
N SER A 47 3.39 -9.50 -7.29
CA SER A 47 3.79 -10.01 -5.98
C SER A 47 2.63 -9.78 -5.01
N GLU A 48 2.21 -10.82 -4.29
CA GLU A 48 1.22 -10.73 -3.22
C GLU A 48 1.72 -9.78 -2.12
N GLU A 49 1.54 -8.47 -2.30
CA GLU A 49 1.38 -7.58 -1.17
C GLU A 49 0.07 -8.01 -0.52
N LYS A 50 0.18 -8.89 0.48
CA LYS A 50 -0.95 -9.31 1.32
C LYS A 50 -1.80 -8.07 1.63
N PRO A 51 -3.08 -8.03 1.26
CA PRO A 51 -3.95 -6.90 1.59
C PRO A 51 -4.23 -6.93 3.10
N GLY A 52 -3.31 -6.44 3.91
CA GLY A 52 -3.47 -6.46 5.36
C GLY A 52 -2.24 -6.08 6.16
N GLU A 53 -1.04 -6.37 5.67
CA GLU A 53 0.19 -5.98 6.36
C GLU A 53 0.55 -4.55 5.93
N LYS A 54 -0.03 -3.55 6.62
CA LYS A 54 0.53 -2.20 6.55
C LYS A 54 2.02 -2.33 6.90
N PRO A 55 2.95 -1.85 6.05
CA PRO A 55 4.36 -1.94 6.35
C PRO A 55 4.59 -1.37 7.74
N VAL A 56 5.32 -2.12 8.57
CA VAL A 56 5.63 -1.72 9.94
C VAL A 56 6.44 -0.44 9.85
N GLU A 57 5.77 0.70 10.03
CA GLU A 57 6.44 2.01 9.97
C GLU A 57 7.56 2.04 10.99
N THR A 58 8.81 2.14 10.52
CA THR A 58 9.96 2.22 11.41
C THR A 58 10.03 3.59 12.07
N ILE A 59 10.67 3.68 13.25
CA ILE A 59 10.92 4.97 13.92
C ILE A 59 11.66 5.95 12.98
N ARG A 60 12.52 5.42 12.10
CA ARG A 60 13.28 6.19 11.10
C ARG A 60 12.37 6.83 10.06
N GLU A 61 11.43 6.07 9.49
CA GLU A 61 10.47 6.57 8.51
C GLU A 61 9.58 7.66 9.10
N VAL A 62 9.06 7.47 10.32
CA VAL A 62 8.23 8.50 10.97
C VAL A 62 9.04 9.78 11.23
N LYS A 63 10.34 9.67 11.53
CA LYS A 63 11.22 10.84 11.65
C LYS A 63 11.47 11.53 10.30
N GLN A 64 11.57 10.79 9.19
CA GLN A 64 11.66 11.37 7.84
C GLN A 64 10.37 12.12 7.49
N GLN A 65 9.20 11.54 7.75
CA GLN A 65 7.91 12.22 7.56
C GLN A 65 7.83 13.52 8.38
N ILE A 66 8.34 13.53 9.63
CA ILE A 66 8.39 14.74 10.45
C ILE A 66 9.27 15.82 9.81
N ARG A 67 10.41 15.46 9.20
CA ARG A 67 11.29 16.43 8.51
C ARG A 67 10.59 17.06 7.31
N ALA A 68 10.01 16.25 6.43
CA ALA A 68 9.26 16.72 5.27
C ALA A 68 8.07 17.63 5.67
N LEU A 69 7.37 17.33 6.77
CA LEU A 69 6.27 18.18 7.24
C LEU A 69 6.75 19.50 7.87
N LYS A 70 7.98 19.57 8.39
CA LYS A 70 8.55 20.82 8.89
C LYS A 70 8.89 21.78 7.75
N GLU A 71 9.47 21.27 6.67
CA GLU A 71 9.76 22.03 5.45
C GLU A 71 8.46 22.62 4.88
N LYS A 72 7.44 21.79 4.67
CA LYS A 72 6.10 22.26 4.22
C LYS A 72 5.47 23.28 5.17
N LYS A 73 5.74 23.18 6.48
CA LYS A 73 5.23 24.15 7.45
C LYS A 73 5.96 25.49 7.35
N GLU A 74 7.20 25.51 6.93
CA GLU A 74 7.94 26.75 6.65
C GLU A 74 7.50 27.39 5.33
N GLU A 75 7.28 26.59 4.29
CA GLU A 75 6.66 27.04 3.04
C GLU A 75 5.29 27.71 3.29
N LEU A 76 4.40 27.06 4.06
CA LEU A 76 3.10 27.63 4.40
C LEU A 76 3.17 28.84 5.33
N ARG A 77 4.26 28.99 6.08
CA ARG A 77 4.50 30.18 6.90
C ARG A 77 4.84 31.37 6.01
N ASN A 78 5.59 31.14 4.93
CA ASN A 78 5.95 32.16 3.96
C ASN A 78 4.75 32.57 3.11
N SER A 79 3.81 31.66 2.83
CA SER A 79 2.56 31.96 2.11
C SER A 79 1.43 32.54 2.99
N ALA A 80 1.71 32.85 4.26
CA ALA A 80 0.76 33.39 5.24
C ALA A 80 -0.49 32.52 5.52
N ASP A 81 -0.51 31.23 5.12
CA ASP A 81 -1.60 30.31 5.43
C ASP A 81 -1.52 29.81 6.89
N GLN A 82 -2.12 30.59 7.79
CA GLN A 82 -2.17 30.28 9.22
C GLN A 82 -2.93 28.98 9.55
N ILE A 83 -3.92 28.60 8.72
CA ILE A 83 -4.72 27.39 8.93
C ILE A 83 -3.89 26.16 8.57
N GLY A 84 -3.21 26.21 7.42
CA GLY A 84 -2.27 25.19 6.97
C GLY A 84 -1.13 24.98 7.98
N VAL A 85 -0.52 26.07 8.47
CA VAL A 85 0.51 26.01 9.51
C VAL A 85 -0.01 25.34 10.80
N LYS A 86 -1.20 25.71 11.28
CA LYS A 86 -1.82 25.08 12.47
C LYS A 86 -2.08 23.58 12.25
N ARG A 87 -2.57 23.19 11.07
CA ARG A 87 -2.82 21.78 10.70
C ARG A 87 -1.52 20.98 10.71
N LEU A 88 -0.46 21.49 10.09
CA LEU A 88 0.85 20.83 10.06
C LEU A 88 1.50 20.75 11.46
N LYS A 89 1.39 21.81 12.28
CA LYS A 89 1.85 21.78 13.68
C LYS A 89 1.20 20.65 14.48
N ARG A 90 -0.12 20.47 14.35
CA ARG A 90 -0.85 19.36 14.99
C ARG A 90 -0.39 17.99 14.48
N LYS A 91 -0.23 17.83 13.16
CA LYS A 91 0.24 16.57 12.54
C LYS A 91 1.64 16.20 13.01
N ILE A 92 2.58 17.14 13.01
CA ILE A 92 3.94 16.95 13.54
C ILE A 92 3.91 16.54 15.02
N GLY A 93 3.06 17.20 15.82
CA GLY A 93 2.89 16.85 17.23
C GLY A 93 2.42 15.41 17.45
N ARG A 94 1.46 14.94 16.64
CA ARG A 94 0.98 13.55 16.68
C ARG A 94 2.08 12.55 16.30
N LEU A 95 2.82 12.80 15.23
CA LEU A 95 3.93 11.92 14.80
C LEU A 95 5.07 11.88 15.83
N LYS A 96 5.37 13.00 16.50
CA LYS A 96 6.32 13.04 17.63
C LYS A 96 5.85 12.24 18.85
N LYS A 97 4.54 12.14 19.08
CA LYS A 97 3.97 11.27 20.13
C LYS A 97 4.04 9.81 19.69
N LYS A 98 3.69 9.51 18.44
CA LYS A 98 3.79 8.16 17.85
C LYS A 98 5.21 7.60 17.98
N THR A 99 6.24 8.37 17.61
CA THR A 99 7.66 7.96 17.76
C THR A 99 8.07 7.67 19.20
N ARG A 100 7.62 8.48 20.17
CA ARG A 100 7.86 8.22 21.60
C ARG A 100 7.17 6.94 22.09
N ASN A 101 5.94 6.70 21.65
CA ASN A 101 5.21 5.48 21.99
C ASN A 101 5.85 4.24 21.37
N MET A 102 6.24 4.31 20.09
CA MET A 102 6.94 3.22 19.41
C MET A 102 8.27 2.90 20.10
N ALA A 103 9.04 3.92 20.52
CA ALA A 103 10.27 3.70 21.27
C ALA A 103 10.01 3.03 22.63
N ARG A 104 8.96 3.43 23.36
CA ARG A 104 8.57 2.81 24.64
C ARG A 104 8.11 1.36 24.51
N VAL A 105 7.39 1.02 23.44
CA VAL A 105 6.92 -0.35 23.18
C VAL A 105 8.06 -1.25 22.71
N ALA A 106 9.08 -0.67 22.10
CA ALA A 106 10.30 -1.37 21.69
C ALA A 106 11.37 -1.48 22.80
N SER A 107 11.12 -0.88 23.98
CA SER A 107 11.96 -0.99 25.19
C SER A 107 11.44 -2.10 26.08
#